data_AF-A0AA97DZK5-F1
#
_entry.id   AF-A0AA97DZK5-F1
#
_cell.length_a   1.000
_cell.length_b   1.000
_cell.length_c   1.000
_cell.angle_alpha   90.00
_cell.angle_beta   90.00
_cell.angle_gamma   90.00
#
_symmetry.space_group_name_H-M   'P 1'
#
loop_
_entity.id
_entity.type
_entity.pdbx_description
1 polymer ?
#
loop_
_entity_poly.entity_id
_entity_poly.type
_entity_poly.pdbx_seq_one_letter_code
_entity_poly.pdbx_strand_id
1 'polypeptide(L)'
;MENNKALILSGGGARAAYQVGVLSAMGKMLPKNTPLPFPILCGTSAGALNATMLATHASNFSKAASTLAFVWRHLTPDQIYTVSRWPVASLFNQNSHFAVSQTQSWFFHCFDGQHAFKRVTE
;
A
#
# COMPACT_ATOMS: atom_id res chain seq x y z
N MET A 1 9.00 25.18 -13.65
CA MET A 1 9.48 24.96 -12.27
C MET A 1 9.40 23.47 -11.99
N GLU A 2 10.53 22.83 -11.73
CA GLU A 2 10.60 21.42 -11.31
C GLU A 2 9.82 21.26 -9.99
N ASN A 3 8.82 20.38 -9.97
CA ASN A 3 8.01 20.12 -8.79
C ASN A 3 8.60 18.94 -8.02
N ASN A 4 9.52 19.18 -7.08
CA ASN A 4 10.26 18.11 -6.38
C ASN A 4 9.57 17.62 -5.10
N LYS A 5 8.24 17.65 -5.05
CA LYS A 5 7.47 17.22 -3.88
C LYS A 5 7.27 15.70 -3.90
N ALA A 6 7.64 15.04 -2.81
CA ALA A 6 7.45 13.61 -2.63
C ALA A 6 6.39 13.31 -1.57
N LEU A 7 5.60 12.26 -1.80
CA LEU A 7 4.68 11.68 -0.82
C LEU A 7 5.18 10.28 -0.45
N ILE A 8 5.40 10.06 0.86
CA ILE A 8 5.87 8.79 1.42
C ILE A 8 4.73 8.15 2.20
N LEU A 9 4.36 6.93 1.82
CA LEU A 9 3.29 6.13 2.42
C LEU A 9 3.88 4.91 3.10
N SER A 10 4.01 4.98 4.42
CA SER A 10 4.58 3.90 5.22
C SER A 10 3.69 2.65 5.21
N GLY A 11 4.31 1.49 5.40
CA GLY A 11 3.59 0.24 5.62
C GLY A 11 2.85 0.23 6.96
N GLY A 12 1.74 -0.51 7.02
CA GLY A 12 0.95 -0.60 8.25
C GLY A 12 -0.28 -1.51 8.19
N GLY A 13 -0.39 -2.36 7.16
CA GLY A 13 -1.58 -3.20 6.93
C GLY A 13 -2.85 -2.36 6.87
N ALA A 14 -3.87 -2.76 7.64
CA ALA A 14 -5.15 -2.06 7.75
C ALA A 14 -5.02 -0.57 8.14
N ARG A 15 -3.99 -0.18 8.89
CA ARG A 15 -3.77 1.21 9.32
C ARG A 15 -3.46 2.15 8.15
N ALA A 16 -3.08 1.64 6.99
CA ALA A 16 -2.89 2.46 5.80
C ALA A 16 -4.20 3.15 5.35
N ALA A 17 -5.37 2.67 5.80
CA ALA A 17 -6.66 3.36 5.61
C ALA A 17 -6.68 4.79 6.21
N TYR A 18 -5.92 5.06 7.28
CA TYR A 18 -5.82 6.41 7.84
C TYR A 18 -5.14 7.38 6.88
N GLN A 19 -4.10 6.91 6.19
CA GLN A 19 -3.43 7.71 5.15
C GLN A 19 -4.42 8.06 4.03
N VAL A 20 -5.29 7.11 3.65
CA VAL A 20 -6.35 7.31 2.65
C VAL A 20 -7.39 8.32 3.11
N GLY A 21 -7.76 8.31 4.39
CA GLY A 21 -8.64 9.31 4.97
C GLY A 21 -8.09 10.73 4.82
N VAL A 22 -6.81 10.92 5.12
CA VAL A 22 -6.11 12.21 4.95
C VAL A 22 -6.10 12.62 3.47
N LEU A 23 -5.73 11.71 2.57
CA LEU A 23 -5.70 11.98 1.12
C LEU A 23 -7.09 12.33 0.57
N SER A 24 -8.15 11.68 1.07
CA SER A 24 -9.55 11.99 0.71
C SER A 24 -9.96 13.39 1.17
N ALA A 25 -9.56 13.81 2.37
CA ALA A 25 -9.80 15.16 2.86
C ALA A 25 -9.05 16.20 1.99
N MET A 26 -7.77 15.96 1.70
CA MET A 26 -6.99 16.81 0.79
C MET A 26 -7.62 16.92 -0.60
N GLY A 27 -8.12 15.80 -1.14
CA GLY A 27 -8.79 15.78 -2.44
C GLY A 27 -10.10 16.56 -2.50
N LYS A 28 -10.73 16.84 -1.35
CA LYS A 28 -11.91 17.72 -1.24
C LYS A 28 -11.54 19.19 -1.11
N MET A 29 -10.36 19.50 -0.56
CA MET A 29 -9.88 20.86 -0.39
C MET A 29 -9.30 21.45 -1.68
N LEU A 30 -8.76 20.60 -2.56
CA LEU A 30 -8.18 21.02 -3.83
C LEU A 30 -9.27 21.25 -4.90
N PRO A 31 -9.04 22.15 -5.89
CA PRO A 31 -9.94 22.33 -7.01
C PRO A 31 -10.19 21.02 -7.76
N LYS A 32 -11.40 20.87 -8.32
CA LYS A 32 -11.73 19.71 -9.15
C LYS A 32 -10.77 19.64 -10.34
N ASN A 33 -10.40 18.40 -10.72
CA ASN A 33 -9.49 18.13 -11.84
C ASN A 33 -8.04 18.61 -11.63
N THR A 34 -7.64 18.85 -10.37
CA THR A 34 -6.24 19.10 -10.03
C THR A 34 -5.42 17.80 -10.20
N PRO A 35 -4.31 17.82 -10.95
CA PRO A 35 -3.41 16.68 -11.03
C PRO A 35 -2.73 16.43 -9.68
N LEU A 36 -2.16 15.24 -9.52
CA LEU A 36 -1.44 14.84 -8.32
C LEU A 36 -0.33 15.87 -7.99
N PRO A 37 -0.38 16.54 -6.82
CA PRO A 37 0.56 17.62 -6.52
C PRO A 37 1.95 17.10 -6.10
N PHE A 38 2.09 15.79 -5.89
CA PHE A 38 3.31 15.08 -5.51
C PHE A 38 3.72 14.12 -6.64
N PRO A 39 4.65 14.51 -7.53
CA PRO A 39 5.08 13.66 -8.64
C PRO A 39 5.97 12.49 -8.23
N ILE A 40 6.55 12.53 -7.03
CA ILE A 40 7.31 11.42 -6.48
C ILE A 40 6.44 10.71 -5.45
N LEU A 41 6.12 9.45 -5.72
CA LEU A 41 5.36 8.59 -4.81
C LEU A 41 6.26 7.45 -4.31
N CYS A 42 6.35 7.30 -3.00
CA CYS A 42 7.05 6.18 -2.38
C CYS A 42 6.08 5.48 -1.43
N GLY A 43 6.10 4.15 -1.42
CA GLY A 43 5.33 3.39 -0.45
C GLY A 43 5.85 1.99 -0.22
N THR A 44 5.53 1.41 0.93
CA THR A 44 5.95 0.05 1.31
C THR A 44 4.74 -0.78 1.75
N SER A 45 4.62 -2.03 1.30
CA SER A 45 3.50 -2.93 1.63
C SER A 45 2.13 -2.28 1.33
N ALA A 46 1.22 -2.17 2.31
CA ALA A 46 -0.07 -1.50 2.14
C ALA A 46 0.06 -0.02 1.67
N GLY A 47 1.12 0.69 2.06
CA GLY A 47 1.41 2.03 1.56
C GLY A 47 1.85 2.05 0.09
N ALA A 48 2.48 0.97 -0.39
CA ALA A 48 2.81 0.82 -1.81
C ALA A 48 1.53 0.67 -2.67
N LEU A 49 0.53 -0.07 -2.18
CA LEU A 49 -0.78 -0.18 -2.85
C LEU A 49 -1.46 1.19 -2.98
N ASN A 50 -1.39 2.00 -1.92
CA ASN A 50 -1.91 3.37 -1.95
C ASN A 50 -1.14 4.24 -2.97
N ALA A 51 0.18 4.15 -2.99
CA ALA A 51 1.03 4.89 -3.91
C ALA A 51 0.76 4.51 -5.37
N THR A 52 0.69 3.23 -5.70
CA THR A 52 0.42 2.78 -7.08
C THR A 52 -0.98 3.19 -7.54
N MET A 53 -1.98 3.13 -6.67
CA MET A 53 -3.33 3.56 -7.02
C MET A 53 -3.44 5.08 -7.22
N LEU A 54 -2.69 5.88 -6.46
CA LEU A 54 -2.56 7.32 -6.73
C LEU A 54 -1.87 7.58 -8.07
N ALA A 55 -0.81 6.82 -8.40
CA ALA A 55 -0.06 6.95 -9.65
C ALA A 55 -0.94 6.68 -10.88
N THR A 56 -1.80 5.66 -10.83
CA THR A 56 -2.72 5.33 -11.95
C THR A 56 -3.75 6.41 -12.23
N HIS A 57 -4.01 7.30 -11.27
CA HIS A 57 -4.96 8.40 -11.37
C HIS A 57 -4.26 9.76 -11.24
N ALA A 58 -2.98 9.86 -11.65
CA ALA A 58 -2.17 11.07 -11.48
C ALA A 58 -2.75 12.33 -12.14
N SER A 59 -3.59 12.18 -13.17
CA SER A 59 -4.28 13.29 -13.84
C SER A 59 -5.38 13.94 -13.01
N ASN A 60 -5.97 13.23 -12.05
CA ASN A 60 -7.05 13.76 -11.21
C ASN A 60 -6.96 13.21 -9.79
N PHE A 61 -6.42 14.03 -8.89
CA PHE A 61 -6.18 13.65 -7.50
C PHE A 61 -7.47 13.40 -6.72
N SER A 62 -8.51 14.21 -6.91
CA SER A 62 -9.80 14.01 -6.22
C SER A 62 -10.43 12.66 -6.60
N LYS A 63 -10.32 12.26 -7.87
CA LYS A 63 -10.74 10.94 -8.34
C LYS A 63 -9.89 9.84 -7.71
N ALA A 64 -8.56 9.98 -7.75
CA ALA A 64 -7.62 9.03 -7.14
C ALA A 64 -7.96 8.76 -5.66
N ALA A 65 -8.13 9.83 -4.88
CA ALA A 65 -8.42 9.74 -3.45
C ALA A 65 -9.81 9.16 -3.17
N SER A 66 -10.81 9.43 -4.03
CA SER A 66 -12.15 8.88 -3.90
C SER A 66 -12.20 7.39 -4.21
N THR A 67 -11.54 6.96 -5.30
CA THR A 67 -11.43 5.54 -5.66
C THR A 67 -10.66 4.77 -4.58
N LEU A 68 -9.58 5.35 -4.05
CA LEU A 68 -8.81 4.74 -2.97
C LEU A 68 -9.66 4.59 -1.70
N ALA A 69 -10.41 5.63 -1.31
CA ALA A 69 -11.32 5.57 -0.17
C ALA A 69 -12.45 4.54 -0.37
N PHE A 70 -12.92 4.36 -1.61
CA PHE A 70 -13.90 3.33 -1.94
C PHE A 70 -13.31 1.93 -1.75
N VAL A 71 -12.12 1.65 -2.29
CA VAL A 71 -11.46 0.34 -2.15
C VAL A 71 -11.23 0.00 -0.68
N TRP A 72 -10.68 0.93 0.10
CA TRP A 72 -10.44 0.70 1.54
C TRP A 72 -11.70 0.51 2.37
N ARG A 73 -12.85 1.08 1.97
CA ARG A 73 -14.14 0.84 2.64
C ARG A 73 -14.72 -0.54 2.36
N HIS A 74 -14.39 -1.14 1.22
CA HIS A 74 -14.94 -2.44 0.79
C HIS A 74 -13.95 -3.59 0.95
N LEU A 75 -12.72 -3.30 1.35
CA LEU A 75 -11.72 -4.30 1.74
C LEU A 75 -12.19 -5.01 3.02
N THR A 76 -12.47 -6.30 2.90
CA THR A 76 -12.83 -7.16 4.03
C THR A 76 -11.63 -8.02 4.44
N PRO A 77 -11.48 -8.37 5.73
CA PRO A 77 -10.38 -9.23 6.19
C PRO A 77 -10.29 -10.54 5.42
N ASP A 78 -11.42 -11.15 5.04
CA ASP A 78 -11.50 -12.40 4.29
C ASP A 78 -10.88 -12.31 2.87
N GLN A 79 -10.80 -11.10 2.29
CA GLN A 79 -10.15 -10.86 1.00
C GLN A 79 -8.62 -10.74 1.11
N ILE A 80 -8.10 -10.47 2.32
CA ILE A 80 -6.68 -10.17 2.55
C ILE A 80 -6.00 -11.33 3.29
N TYR A 81 -6.68 -11.85 4.31
CA TYR A 81 -6.21 -12.94 5.14
C TYR A 81 -6.89 -14.23 4.70
N THR A 82 -6.23 -14.97 3.82
CA THR A 82 -6.55 -16.38 3.62
C THR A 82 -6.11 -17.14 4.86
N VAL A 83 -7.02 -17.31 5.82
CA VAL A 83 -6.85 -18.30 6.90
C VAL A 83 -6.99 -19.69 6.30
N SER A 84 -5.94 -20.14 5.61
CA SER A 84 -5.74 -21.56 5.36
C SER A 84 -5.80 -22.23 6.74
N ARG A 85 -6.76 -23.13 6.96
CA ARG A 85 -6.93 -23.87 8.23
C ARG A 85 -5.74 -24.81 8.54
N TRP A 86 -4.82 -24.95 7.58
CA TRP A 86 -3.74 -25.92 7.57
C TRP A 86 -2.49 -25.56 8.40
N PRO A 87 -2.00 -24.30 8.47
CA PRO A 87 -0.84 -23.94 9.27
C PRO A 87 -1.15 -23.84 10.77
N VAL A 88 -2.39 -23.53 11.15
CA VAL A 88 -2.80 -23.39 12.56
C VAL A 88 -2.96 -24.75 13.23
N ALA A 89 -3.51 -25.74 12.51
CA ALA A 89 -3.60 -27.11 13.01
C ALA A 89 -2.23 -27.78 13.20
N SER A 90 -1.23 -27.46 12.35
CA SER A 90 0.14 -27.97 12.52
C SER A 90 0.89 -27.37 13.70
N LEU A 91 0.48 -26.19 14.19
CA LEU A 91 1.09 -25.54 15.36
C LEU A 91 0.61 -26.16 16.69
N PHE A 92 -0.63 -26.65 16.75
CA PHE A 92 -1.17 -27.30 17.96
C PHE A 92 -0.77 -28.78 18.10
N ASN A 93 -0.19 -29.40 17.06
CA ASN A 93 0.23 -30.80 17.08
C ASN A 93 1.76 -31.00 17.25
N GLN A 94 2.53 -29.94 17.52
CA GLN A 94 3.99 -30.03 17.71
C GLN A 94 4.40 -29.65 19.13
N ASN A 95 3.94 -30.42 20.12
CA ASN A 95 4.63 -30.51 21.40
C ASN A 95 5.77 -31.51 21.29
N SER A 96 6.95 -31.04 20.86
CA SER A 96 8.25 -31.39 21.46
C SER A 96 9.39 -30.95 20.53
N HIS A 97 10.25 -30.06 21.06
CA HIS A 97 11.55 -29.62 20.53
C HIS A 97 11.56 -28.43 19.56
N PHE A 98 11.87 -27.26 20.15
CA PHE A 98 12.76 -26.22 19.63
C PHE A 98 13.15 -26.30 18.14
N ALA A 99 12.60 -25.38 17.33
CA ALA A 99 13.37 -24.36 16.61
C ALA A 99 12.39 -23.54 15.74
N VAL A 100 12.02 -22.35 16.21
CA VAL A 100 11.53 -21.29 15.33
C VAL A 100 12.73 -20.85 14.49
N SER A 101 12.94 -21.51 13.36
CA SER A 101 13.77 -20.99 12.29
C SER A 101 13.07 -21.27 10.96
N GLN A 102 12.97 -20.22 10.16
CA GLN A 102 12.72 -20.24 8.71
C GLN A 102 11.27 -20.23 8.23
N THR A 103 10.68 -19.05 8.26
CA THR A 103 9.90 -18.52 7.12
C THR A 103 10.20 -17.03 6.92
N GLN A 104 11.45 -16.71 6.55
CA GLN A 104 11.85 -15.36 6.12
C GLN A 104 12.59 -15.35 4.77
N SER A 105 12.47 -16.39 3.94
CA SER A 105 13.16 -16.42 2.64
C SER A 105 12.38 -15.69 1.53
N TRP A 106 11.05 -15.83 1.46
CA TRP A 106 10.26 -15.26 0.36
C TRP A 106 10.05 -13.74 0.45
N PHE A 107 10.19 -13.14 1.64
CA PHE A 107 9.97 -11.70 1.82
C PHE A 107 11.21 -10.84 1.51
N PHE A 108 12.42 -11.39 1.67
CA PHE A 108 13.66 -10.66 1.34
C PHE A 108 14.09 -10.85 -0.13
N HIS A 109 13.72 -11.96 -0.78
CA HIS A 109 14.10 -12.18 -2.19
C HIS A 109 13.42 -11.23 -3.18
N CYS A 110 12.34 -10.54 -2.77
CA CYS A 110 11.69 -9.52 -3.60
C CYS A 110 12.20 -8.08 -3.32
N PHE A 111 13.06 -7.89 -2.30
CA PHE A 111 13.56 -6.57 -1.88
C PHE A 111 14.98 -6.26 -2.38
N ASP A 112 15.66 -7.24 -3.01
CA ASP A 112 17.04 -7.09 -3.49
C ASP A 112 17.15 -6.67 -4.97
N GLY A 113 16.02 -6.24 -5.56
CA GLY A 113 15.98 -5.62 -6.88
C GLY A 113 15.86 -4.11 -6.76
N GLN A 114 16.99 -3.42 -6.53
CA GLN A 114 17.08 -2.00 -6.88
C GLN A 114 16.76 -1.82 -8.38
N HIS A 115 16.30 -0.62 -8.75
CA HIS A 115 15.90 -0.17 -10.10
C HIS A 115 14.42 -0.31 -10.45
N ALA A 116 13.60 0.63 -9.98
CA ALA A 116 12.50 1.18 -10.78
C ALA A 116 12.04 2.54 -10.22
N PHE A 117 12.94 3.53 -10.21
CA PHE A 117 12.53 4.93 -10.10
C PHE A 117 11.95 5.35 -11.46
N LYS A 118 10.69 5.00 -11.72
CA LYS A 118 9.99 5.48 -12.91
C LYS A 118 9.25 6.75 -12.55
N ARG A 119 9.80 7.87 -13.03
CA ARG A 119 9.14 9.17 -13.08
C ARG A 119 7.77 8.95 -13.75
N VAL A 120 6.67 9.24 -13.06
CA VAL A 120 5.34 9.28 -13.67
C VAL A 120 5.28 10.55 -14.50
N THR A 121 5.85 10.48 -15.69
CA THR A 121 5.71 11.49 -16.75
C THR A 121 5.52 10.73 -18.05
N GLU A 122 4.26 10.57 -18.45
CA GLU A 122 3.67 11.06 -19.72
C GLU A 122 2.18 10.70 -19.75
#